data_AF-A0AAV8Y647-F1
#
_entry.id   AF-A0AAV8Y647-F1
#
_cell.length_a   1.000
_cell.length_b   1.000
_cell.length_c   1.000
_cell.angle_alpha   90.00
_cell.angle_beta   90.00
_cell.angle_gamma   90.00
#
_symmetry.space_group_name_H-M   'P 1'
#
loop_
_entity.id
_entity.type
_entity.pdbx_description
1 polymer ?
#
loop_
_entity_poly.entity_id
_entity_poly.type
_entity_poly.pdbx_seq_one_letter_code
_entity_poly.pdbx_strand_id
1 'polypeptide(L)' 'MEEEEVEVGGEELTVSEVGKPIEVPKIDEPTNEDIEEYHIKFTAALTELFEEQKYNYLENPEDKKLIII' A
#
# COMPACT_ATOMS: atom_id res chain seq x y z
N MET A 1 -15.85 -3.65 6.04
CA MET A 1 -14.54 -3.29 6.57
C MET A 1 -14.82 -3.05 8.04
N GLU A 2 -14.54 -4.04 8.86
CA GLU A 2 -14.81 -4.00 10.30
C GLU A 2 -13.60 -3.32 10.93
N GLU A 3 -13.80 -2.14 11.52
CA GLU A 3 -12.75 -1.47 12.29
C GLU A 3 -12.59 -2.25 13.60
N GLU A 4 -11.42 -2.82 13.84
CA GLU A 4 -11.12 -3.51 15.10
C GLU A 4 -10.72 -2.46 16.15
N GLU A 5 -11.55 -2.31 17.19
CA GLU A 5 -11.34 -1.35 18.28
C GLU A 5 -10.27 -1.88 19.26
N VAL A 6 -9.12 -1.21 19.36
CA VAL A 6 -8.04 -1.56 20.31
C VAL A 6 -7.84 -0.43 21.32
N GLU A 7 -8.24 -0.63 22.58
CA GLU A 7 -8.01 0.34 23.66
C GLU A 7 -6.60 0.19 24.27
N VAL A 8 -5.75 1.21 24.11
CA VAL A 8 -4.50 1.34 24.87
C VAL A 8 -4.38 2.77 25.42
N GLY A 9 -4.60 2.95 26.72
CA GLY A 9 -4.15 4.16 27.43
C GLY A 9 -5.07 5.39 27.42
N GLY A 10 -6.36 5.23 27.12
CA GLY A 10 -7.34 6.33 27.28
C GLY A 10 -7.36 7.37 26.16
N GLU A 11 -6.64 7.13 25.07
CA GLU A 11 -6.80 7.83 23.80
C GLU A 11 -7.34 6.82 22.77
N GLU A 12 -8.45 7.18 22.12
CA GLU A 12 -9.08 6.40 21.06
C GLU A 12 -8.17 6.43 19.81
N LEU A 13 -7.46 5.33 19.56
CA LEU A 13 -6.61 5.18 18.37
C LEU A 13 -7.35 4.29 17.36
N THR A 14 -7.79 4.88 16.26
CA THR A 14 -8.37 4.12 15.15
C THR A 14 -7.25 3.43 14.37
N VAL A 15 -7.28 2.10 14.33
CA VAL A 15 -6.39 1.31 13.48
C VAL A 15 -7.05 1.20 12.11
N SER A 16 -6.51 1.89 11.11
CA SER A 16 -6.96 1.75 9.72
C SER A 16 -6.17 0.65 9.01
N GLU A 17 -6.88 -0.30 8.38
CA GLU A 17 -6.26 -1.22 7.43
C GLU A 17 -5.91 -0.46 6.15
N VAL A 18 -4.62 -0.40 5.81
CA VAL A 18 -4.13 0.33 4.64
C VAL A 18 -3.51 -0.65 3.64
N GLY A 19 -4.23 -0.88 2.54
CA GLY A 19 -3.75 -1.61 1.37
C GLY A 19 -3.98 -3.12 1.39
N LYS A 20 -3.80 -3.73 0.20
CA LYS A 20 -4.00 -5.16 -0.02
C LYS A 20 -2.63 -5.88 -0.06
N PRO A 21 -2.52 -7.08 0.53
CA PRO A 21 -1.30 -7.87 0.42
C PRO A 21 -1.07 -8.31 -1.03
N ILE A 22 0.19 -8.35 -1.43
CA ILE A 22 0.63 -8.91 -2.72
C ILE A 22 1.38 -10.19 -2.43
N GLU A 23 0.92 -11.29 -3.01
CA GLU A 23 1.63 -12.57 -2.92
C GLU A 23 2.88 -12.54 -3.79
N VAL A 24 4.04 -12.76 -3.18
CA VAL A 24 5.32 -12.89 -3.87
C VAL A 24 5.89 -14.27 -3.56
N PRO A 25 5.99 -15.18 -4.54
CA PRO A 25 6.55 -16.50 -4.33
C PRO A 25 8.05 -16.40 -4.11
N LYS A 26 8.58 -17.32 -3.31
CA LYS A 26 10.03 -17.50 -3.19
C LYS A 26 10.55 -18.23 -4.42
N ILE A 27 11.40 -17.57 -5.20
CA ILE A 27 12.08 -18.12 -6.37
C ILE A 27 13.57 -18.17 -6.04
N ASP A 28 14.18 -19.35 -6.06
CA ASP A 28 15.57 -19.54 -5.63
C ASP A 28 16.58 -18.85 -6.59
N GLU A 29 16.31 -18.90 -7.90
CA GLU A 29 17.09 -18.20 -8.94
C GLU A 29 16.12 -17.42 -9.85
N PRO A 30 15.72 -16.20 -9.46
CA PRO A 30 14.78 -15.42 -10.26
C PRO A 30 15.40 -14.98 -11.58
N THR A 31 14.60 -15.05 -12.65
CA THR A 31 14.97 -14.49 -13.96
C THR A 31 14.66 -12.98 -14.00
N ASN A 32 15.21 -12.28 -14.98
CA ASN A 32 14.84 -10.88 -15.20
C ASN A 32 13.34 -10.72 -15.52
N GLU A 33 12.71 -11.71 -16.16
CA GLU A 33 11.28 -11.70 -16.46
C GLU A 33 10.46 -11.83 -15.17
N ASP A 34 10.86 -12.70 -14.24
CA ASP A 34 10.22 -12.82 -12.93
C ASP A 34 10.32 -11.50 -12.15
N ILE A 35 11.50 -10.87 -12.14
CA ILE A 35 11.72 -9.60 -11.44
C ILE A 35 10.82 -8.50 -12.04
N GLU A 36 10.79 -8.39 -13.37
CA GLU A 36 9.98 -7.40 -14.06
C GLU A 36 8.48 -7.61 -13.81
N GLU A 37 8.01 -8.87 -13.84
CA GLU A 37 6.61 -9.20 -13.56
C GLU A 37 6.18 -8.70 -12.17
N TYR A 38 6.97 -8.99 -11.14
CA TYR A 38 6.64 -8.56 -9.78
C TYR A 38 6.89 -7.08 -9.55
N HIS A 39 7.85 -6.46 -10.25
CA HIS A 39 8.03 -5.01 -10.25
C HIS A 39 6.79 -4.31 -10.80
N ILE A 40 6.26 -4.74 -11.95
CA ILE A 40 5.04 -4.18 -12.53
C ILE A 40 3.85 -4.36 -11.59
N LYS A 41 3.65 -5.57 -11.04
CA LYS A 41 2.57 -5.85 -10.07
C LYS A 41 2.66 -4.95 -8.84
N PHE A 42 3.85 -4.83 -8.27
CA PHE A 42 4.09 -4.04 -7.07
C PHE A 42 3.84 -2.55 -7.31
N THR A 43 4.41 -1.99 -8.38
CA THR A 43 4.29 -0.56 -8.69
C THR A 43 2.86 -0.15 -9.05
N ALA A 44 2.13 -1.02 -9.74
CA ALA A 44 0.71 -0.81 -10.02
C ALA A 44 -0.12 -0.74 -8.72
N ALA A 45 0.05 -1.73 -7.84
CA ALA A 45 -0.65 -1.77 -6.55
C ALA A 45 -0.26 -0.60 -5.64
N LEU A 46 1.00 -0.18 -5.64
CA LEU A 46 1.46 0.99 -4.88
C LEU A 46 0.81 2.28 -5.37
N THR A 47 0.67 2.41 -6.69
CA THR A 47 0.02 3.57 -7.31
C THR A 47 -1.48 3.60 -6.99
N GLU A 48 -2.16 2.46 -7.10
CA GLU A 48 -3.58 2.33 -6.71
C GLU A 48 -3.76 2.71 -5.23
N LEU A 49 -2.95 2.14 -4.34
CA LEU A 49 -3.00 2.44 -2.91
C LEU A 49 -2.80 3.92 -2.62
N PHE A 50 -1.83 4.56 -3.28
CA PHE A 50 -1.59 5.98 -3.10
C PHE A 50 -2.80 6.82 -3.52
N GLU A 51 -3.39 6.54 -4.69
CA GLU A 51 -4.55 7.28 -5.17
C GLU A 51 -5.79 7.07 -4.30
N GLU A 52 -6.00 5.86 -3.77
CA GLU A 52 -7.08 5.56 -2.82
C GLU A 52 -6.93 6.29 -1.48
N GLN A 53 -5.69 6.43 -1.00
CA GLN A 53 -5.41 6.88 0.37
C GLN A 53 -4.99 8.33 0.48
N LYS A 54 -4.57 8.98 -0.62
CA LYS A 54 -4.04 10.36 -0.57
C LYS A 54 -5.01 11.37 0.04
N TYR A 55 -6.33 11.17 -0.11
CA TYR A 55 -7.35 12.05 0.47
C TYR A 55 -7.53 11.88 1.99
N ASN A 56 -7.13 10.72 2.53
CA ASN A 56 -7.25 10.45 3.96
C ASN A 56 -6.10 11.07 4.77
N TYR A 57 -4.94 11.29 4.14
CA TYR A 57 -3.71 11.65 4.84
C TYR A 57 -3.05 12.97 4.36
N LEU A 58 -3.44 13.53 3.22
CA LEU A 58 -2.82 14.74 2.66
C LEU A 58 -3.82 15.89 2.58
N GLU A 59 -3.39 17.11 2.93
CA GLU A 59 -4.24 18.31 2.89
C GLU A 59 -4.59 18.75 1.45
N ASN A 60 -3.67 18.57 0.50
CA ASN A 60 -3.83 18.97 -0.90
C ASN A 60 -3.52 17.80 -1.84
N PRO A 61 -4.34 16.73 -1.83
CA PRO A 61 -4.05 15.46 -2.49
C PRO A 61 -3.92 15.57 -4.02
N GLU A 62 -4.63 16.50 -4.65
CA GLU A 62 -4.59 16.72 -6.11
C GLU A 62 -3.22 17.18 -6.63
N ASP A 63 -2.47 17.91 -5.80
CA ASP A 63 -1.15 18.43 -6.16
C ASP A 63 -0.03 17.42 -5.89
N LYS A 64 -0.38 16.28 -5.28
CA LYS A 64 0.57 15.24 -4.88
C LYS A 64 0.49 14.08 -5.84
N LYS A 65 1.65 13.58 -6.24
CA LYS A 65 1.79 12.44 -7.14
C LYS A 65 2.86 11.53 -6.60
N LEU A 66 2.61 10.23 -6.67
CA LEU A 66 3.62 9.22 -6.46
C LEU A 66 4.47 9.10 -7.74
N ILE A 67 5.79 9.07 -7.56
CA ILE A 67 6.75 8.85 -8.64
C ILE A 67 7.58 7.62 -8.26
N ILE A 68 7.62 6.64 -9.15
CA ILE A 68 8.41 5.42 -9.01
C ILE A 68 9.45 5.42 -10.13
N ILE A 69 10.70 5.09 -9.79
CA ILE A 69 11.89 5.13 -10.66
C ILE A 69 12.57 3.76 -10.69
#